data_AF-A0A7C2MX55-F1
#
_entry.id   AF-A0A7C2MX55-F1
#
_cell.length_a   1.000
_cell.length_b   1.000
_cell.length_c   1.000
_cell.angle_alpha   90.00
_cell.angle_beta   90.00
_cell.angle_gamma   90.00
#
_symmetry.space_group_name_H-M   'P 1'
#
loop_
_entity.id
_entity.type
_entity.pdbx_description
1 polymer ?
#
loop_
_entity_poly.entity_id
_entity_poly.type
_entity_poly.pdbx_seq_one_letter_code
_entity_poly.pdbx_strand_id
1 'polypeptide(L)' 'FKRNIGLRIDLILASPSMAARCAASYVDKTPRGWERPSDHAPVVAEFA' A
#
# COMPACT_ATOMS: atom_id res chain seq x y z
N PHE A 1 -13.03 1.37 9.15
CA PHE A 1 -12.14 0.19 9.21
C PHE A 1 -12.20 -0.59 10.54
N LYS A 2 -13.33 -0.61 11.26
CA LYS A 2 -13.37 -1.00 12.70
C LYS A 2 -12.99 -2.46 13.02
N ARG A 3 -13.03 -3.38 12.06
CA ARG A 3 -12.71 -4.81 12.29
C ARG A 3 -11.36 -5.25 11.74
N ASN A 4 -10.72 -4.44 10.88
CA ASN A 4 -9.46 -4.76 10.19
C ASN A 4 -9.41 -6.18 9.56
N ILE A 5 -10.55 -6.66 9.04
CA ILE A 5 -10.66 -7.93 8.31
C ILE A 5 -10.66 -7.58 6.83
N GLY A 6 -9.51 -7.71 6.17
CA GLY A 6 -9.34 -7.38 4.76
C GLY A 6 -8.34 -8.30 4.09
N LEU A 7 -8.21 -8.17 2.78
CA LEU A 7 -7.28 -8.96 1.96
C LEU A 7 -6.07 -8.09 1.57
N ARG A 8 -4.91 -8.73 1.39
CA ARG A 8 -3.68 -8.10 0.88
C ARG A 8 -3.50 -8.51 -0.59
N ILE A 9 -4.23 -7.86 -1.49
CA ILE A 9 -4.30 -8.25 -2.92
C ILE A 9 -3.68 -7.21 -3.86
N ASP A 10 -3.46 -5.98 -3.40
CA ASP A 10 -2.70 -4.97 -4.13
C ASP A 10 -1.22 -5.08 -3.79
N LEU A 11 -0.38 -5.28 -4.81
CA LEU A 11 1.05 -5.57 -4.68
C LEU A 11 1.87 -4.68 -5.59
N ILE A 12 3.07 -4.30 -5.14
CA ILE A 12 4.11 -3.69 -5.96
C ILE A 12 5.21 -4.73 -6.12
N LEU A 13 5.41 -5.20 -7.35
CA LEU A 13 6.50 -6.12 -7.69
C LEU A 13 7.60 -5.35 -8.41
N ALA A 14 8.84 -5.51 -7.97
CA ALA A 14 9.99 -4.80 -8.50
C ALA A 14 11.07 -5.78 -8.96
N SER A 15 11.84 -5.40 -9.99
CA SER A 15 13.06 -6.13 -10.37
C SER A 15 14.08 -6.08 -9.24
N PRO A 16 15.07 -7.01 -9.18
CA PRO A 16 16.07 -7.02 -8.11
C PRO A 16 16.82 -5.69 -7.95
N SER A 17 17.15 -5.01 -9.05
CA SER A 17 17.85 -3.73 -9.02
C SER A 17 16.99 -2.59 -8.46
N MET A 18 15.68 -2.59 -8.72
CA MET A 18 14.75 -1.63 -8.13
C MET A 18 14.45 -1.97 -6.67
N ALA A 19 14.28 -3.25 -6.35
CA ALA A 19 14.07 -3.71 -4.98
C ALA A 19 15.23 -3.33 -4.05
N ALA A 20 16.48 -3.41 -4.53
CA ALA A 20 17.66 -2.97 -3.80
C ALA A 20 17.68 -1.47 -3.46
N ARG A 21 16.89 -0.66 -4.17
CA ARG A 21 16.74 0.79 -3.95
C ARG A 21 15.50 1.15 -3.13
N CYS A 22 14.70 0.16 -2.71
CA CYS A 22 13.49 0.39 -1.93
C CYS A 22 13.83 0.89 -0.52
N ALA A 23 13.48 2.13 -0.23
CA ALA A 23 13.66 2.76 1.07
C ALA A 23 12.48 2.49 2.02
N ALA A 24 11.24 2.37 1.48
CA ALA A 24 10.05 2.07 2.25
C ALA A 24 8.99 1.34 1.39
N SER A 25 8.17 0.49 2.03
CA SER A 25 7.00 -0.15 1.41
C SER A 25 5.90 -0.33 2.44
N TYR A 26 4.73 0.27 2.21
CA TYR A 26 3.64 0.31 3.19
C TYR A 26 2.26 0.46 2.55
N VAL A 27 1.22 0.36 3.38
CA VAL A 27 -0.18 0.62 3.00
C VAL A 27 -0.61 1.92 3.66
N ASP A 28 -0.98 2.90 2.86
CA ASP A 28 -1.59 4.12 3.40
C ASP A 28 -3.07 3.87 3.68
N LYS A 29 -3.42 3.73 4.96
CA LYS A 29 -4.80 3.51 5.41
C LYS A 29 -5.59 4.81 5.51
N THR A 30 -4.94 5.97 5.39
CA THR A 30 -5.56 7.29 5.59
C THR A 30 -6.69 7.54 4.59
N PRO A 31 -6.51 7.33 3.27
CA PRO A 31 -7.57 7.55 2.29
C PRO A 31 -8.77 6.63 2.47
N ARG A 32 -8.56 5.45 3.06
CA ARG A 32 -9.61 4.47 3.34
C ARG A 32 -10.54 4.89 4.47
N GLY A 33 -10.15 5.90 5.25
CA GLY A 33 -10.93 6.52 6.32
C GLY A 33 -11.69 7.79 5.92
N TRP A 34 -11.53 8.30 4.70
CA TRP A 34 -12.22 9.51 4.22
C TRP A 34 -13.72 9.28 3.96
N GLU A 35 -14.45 10.37 3.68
CA GLU A 35 -15.84 10.29 3.23
C GLU A 35 -15.91 9.63 1.83
N ARG A 36 -16.83 8.67 1.67
CA ARG A 36 -17.02 7.88 0.44
C ARG A 36 -15.68 7.34 -0.14
N PRO A 37 -14.92 6.56 0.65
CA PRO A 37 -13.62 6.08 0.22
C PRO A 37 -13.75 4.98 -0.84
N SER A 38 -12.68 4.75 -1.61
CA SER A 38 -12.51 3.49 -2.36
C SER A 38 -12.59 2.29 -1.39
N ASP A 39 -12.90 1.11 -1.92
CA ASP A 39 -12.85 -0.15 -1.20
C ASP A 39 -11.42 -0.64 -0.93
N HIS A 40 -10.45 -0.21 -1.74
CA HIS A 40 -9.02 -0.50 -1.59
C HIS A 40 -8.27 0.62 -0.83
N ALA A 41 -7.14 0.27 -0.22
CA ALA A 41 -6.21 1.23 0.38
C ALA A 41 -4.95 1.34 -0.51
N PRO A 42 -4.40 2.54 -0.75
CA PRO A 42 -3.19 2.70 -1.55
C PRO A 42 -2.01 1.90 -0.99
N VAL A 43 -1.25 1.29 -1.90
CA VAL A 43 0.03 0.65 -1.61
C VAL A 43 1.14 1.54 -2.15
N VAL A 44 2.13 1.82 -1.31
CA VAL A 44 3.18 2.79 -1.59
C VAL A 44 4.53 2.09 -1.46
N ALA A 45 5.43 2.37 -2.40
CA ALA A 45 6.84 2.03 -2.31
C ALA A 45 7.67 3.27 -2.67
N GLU A 46 8.69 3.56 -1.86
CA GLU A 46 9.61 4.67 -2.05
C GLU A 46 10.97 4.10 -2.47
N PHE A 47 11.56 4.68 -3.52
CA PHE A 47 12.85 4.23 -4.07
C PHE A 47 13.83 5.41 -4.09
N ALA A 48 15.06 5.19 -3.59
CA ALA A 48 16.14 6.17 -3.58
C ALA A 48 17.04 6.05 -4.81
#